data_AF-A0AAD8YJJ2-F1
#
_entry.id   AF-A0AAD8YJJ2-F1
#
_cell.length_a   1.000
_cell.length_b   1.000
_cell.length_c   1.000
_cell.angle_alpha   90.00
_cell.angle_beta   90.00
_cell.angle_gamma   90.00
#
_symmetry.space_group_name_H-M   'P 1'
#
loop_
_entity.id
_entity.type
_entity.pdbx_description
1 polymer ?
#
loop_
_entity_poly.entity_id
_entity_poly.type
_entity_poly.pdbx_seq_one_letter_code
_entity_poly.pdbx_strand_id
1 'polypeptide(L)'
;MTNLDNTCSSPTRSEPHHYRNRSLSEAVLVPQATITDDAAAPTVAANGNTNDHYDDVSVDLAEHHEALIGAAFHNQNNIDKQPTLATMGETPFADDGDEVVNHRVIATEVVKEPINFIDAENILQNAIVLLDPRIPDCIHLIEAGRKRGLMVMAVIPKPNDGSKALIEFYPTAQALLEVGMHQVYEPPFGSKFDVVECAANLKTIEAQQNLRFLGVIPCREAAVDFSDILGALLGLSNVNDLGLASARRDKGLMKLAVANAGLRVAKYARLTHGQGKDISSAVEELELKYPVVVKTPRGMGTSDVFICKDEKEAMESSAHIVRGIGPDGRKTQYALLEEFIGGEEFALNLVASPTTPRGVQVTDIWMYHKINTDGTMVNTFQEMVDPQSRAYAELVRYAEGVCRAVG
;
A
#
# COMPACT_ATOMS: atom_id res chain seq x y z
N MET A 1 -72.59 -12.96 -22.15
CA MET A 1 -73.43 -14.11 -21.75
C MET A 1 -72.51 -15.17 -21.19
N THR A 2 -72.85 -15.73 -20.01
CA THR A 2 -72.28 -16.90 -19.29
C THR A 2 -70.78 -16.78 -18.92
N ASN A 3 -70.36 -16.46 -17.68
CA ASN A 3 -70.61 -17.01 -16.33
C ASN A 3 -70.36 -18.51 -16.17
N LEU A 4 -69.70 -18.84 -15.04
CA LEU A 4 -69.56 -20.11 -14.30
C LEU A 4 -68.11 -20.62 -14.25
N ASP A 5 -67.55 -21.12 -13.15
CA ASP A 5 -67.80 -21.06 -11.70
C ASP A 5 -66.76 -22.04 -11.09
N ASN A 6 -66.25 -21.75 -9.88
CA ASN A 6 -65.88 -22.73 -8.82
C ASN A 6 -64.79 -23.81 -9.12
N THR A 7 -63.96 -24.34 -8.22
CA THR A 7 -63.84 -24.35 -6.74
C THR A 7 -62.52 -25.07 -6.38
N CYS A 8 -62.01 -24.82 -5.16
CA CYS A 8 -60.92 -25.51 -4.44
C CYS A 8 -60.84 -27.05 -4.60
N SER A 9 -59.61 -27.60 -4.61
CA SER A 9 -59.11 -28.64 -3.67
C SER A 9 -57.73 -29.21 -4.08
N SER A 10 -56.78 -29.24 -3.13
CA SER A 10 -55.54 -30.06 -3.09
C SER A 10 -55.84 -31.42 -2.39
N PRO A 11 -54.99 -32.50 -2.39
CA PRO A 11 -53.51 -32.54 -2.47
C PRO A 11 -52.81 -33.78 -3.13
N THR A 12 -51.46 -33.79 -3.12
CA THR A 12 -50.46 -34.89 -3.36
C THR A 12 -50.32 -35.40 -4.81
N ARG A 13 -49.14 -35.66 -5.40
CA ARG A 13 -47.88 -36.27 -4.92
C ARG A 13 -46.77 -36.08 -6.00
N SER A 14 -45.52 -36.27 -5.57
CA SER A 14 -44.27 -36.64 -6.31
C SER A 14 -43.52 -35.62 -7.20
N GLU A 15 -42.27 -35.34 -6.76
CA GLU A 15 -41.06 -34.80 -7.41
C GLU A 15 -40.71 -35.37 -8.81
N PRO A 16 -39.71 -34.84 -9.57
CA PRO A 16 -38.63 -33.89 -9.24
C PRO A 16 -38.51 -32.71 -10.23
N HIS A 17 -37.60 -31.74 -10.01
CA HIS A 17 -36.75 -31.12 -11.04
C HIS A 17 -36.06 -29.83 -10.55
N HIS A 18 -34.73 -29.82 -10.72
CA HIS A 18 -33.83 -28.69 -10.98
C HIS A 18 -33.82 -27.49 -10.03
N TYR A 19 -32.86 -27.50 -9.11
CA TYR A 19 -32.30 -26.30 -8.48
C TYR A 19 -31.69 -25.38 -9.55
N ARG A 20 -32.34 -24.23 -9.78
CA ARG A 20 -31.70 -23.03 -10.32
C ARG A 20 -31.39 -22.11 -9.15
N ASN A 21 -30.11 -21.77 -8.99
CA ASN A 21 -29.60 -20.81 -8.02
C ASN A 21 -30.35 -19.47 -8.14
N ARG A 22 -31.05 -19.10 -7.06
CA ARG A 22 -31.50 -17.72 -6.82
C ARG A 22 -30.50 -17.04 -5.88
N SER A 23 -30.05 -15.88 -6.33
CA SER A 23 -29.33 -14.84 -5.59
C SER A 23 -29.98 -14.57 -4.22
N LEU A 24 -29.20 -14.73 -3.15
CA LEU A 24 -29.53 -14.25 -1.81
C LEU A 24 -28.66 -13.02 -1.52
N SER A 25 -29.17 -11.85 -1.87
CA SER A 25 -28.77 -10.59 -1.27
C SER A 25 -29.76 -10.32 -0.13
N GLU A 26 -29.36 -10.64 1.10
CA GLU A 26 -30.11 -10.23 2.30
C GLU A 26 -29.19 -9.53 3.29
N ALA A 27 -29.75 -8.45 3.82
CA ALA A 27 -29.14 -7.42 4.63
C ALA A 27 -28.74 -7.91 6.03
N VAL A 28 -27.68 -7.32 6.56
CA VAL A 28 -27.49 -7.20 8.02
C VAL A 28 -26.94 -5.80 8.32
N LEU A 29 -27.83 -4.89 8.71
CA LEU A 29 -27.50 -3.67 9.44
C LEU A 29 -27.58 -4.00 10.94
N VAL A 30 -26.49 -3.79 11.68
CA VAL A 30 -26.51 -3.78 13.15
C VAL A 30 -26.17 -2.35 13.61
N PRO A 31 -26.96 -1.74 14.53
CA PRO A 31 -26.64 -0.41 15.07
C PRO A 31 -25.45 -0.49 16.04
N GLN A 32 -24.47 0.41 15.90
CA GLN A 32 -23.42 0.60 16.90
C GLN A 32 -23.99 1.25 18.16
N ALA A 33 -23.69 0.64 19.31
CA ALA A 33 -24.06 1.15 20.62
C ALA A 33 -23.20 2.34 21.03
N THR A 34 -23.88 3.36 21.58
CA THR A 34 -23.32 4.50 22.31
C THR A 34 -22.46 4.05 23.49
N ILE A 35 -21.18 4.46 23.51
CA ILE A 35 -20.31 4.39 24.68
C ILE A 35 -20.23 5.80 25.26
N THR A 36 -20.64 5.93 26.53
CA THR A 36 -20.58 7.15 27.34
C THR A 36 -19.17 7.39 27.85
N ASP A 37 -18.67 8.61 27.67
CA ASP A 37 -17.44 9.16 28.24
C ASP A 37 -17.48 9.19 29.78
N ASP A 38 -16.45 8.65 30.43
CA ASP A 38 -16.03 9.05 31.78
C ASP A 38 -14.60 8.54 32.05
N ALA A 39 -13.60 9.40 31.90
CA ALA A 39 -12.36 9.37 32.69
C ALA A 39 -11.48 10.60 32.41
N ALA A 40 -11.27 11.41 33.44
CA ALA A 40 -10.48 12.63 33.45
C ALA A 40 -8.98 12.39 33.14
N ALA A 41 -8.40 13.31 32.37
CA ALA A 41 -6.95 13.42 32.15
C ALA A 41 -6.26 14.25 33.26
N PRO A 42 -5.03 13.89 33.68
CA PRO A 42 -4.23 14.78 34.53
C PRO A 42 -3.41 15.76 33.69
N THR A 43 -3.56 17.04 34.03
CA THR A 43 -2.74 18.19 33.59
C THR A 43 -1.30 18.11 34.10
N VAL A 44 -0.32 18.45 33.25
CA VAL A 44 1.04 18.80 33.65
C VAL A 44 1.42 20.15 33.05
N ALA A 45 2.01 20.99 33.90
CA ALA A 45 2.23 22.41 33.75
C ALA A 45 3.38 22.79 32.80
N ALA A 46 3.27 24.01 32.26
CA ALA A 46 4.26 24.69 31.45
C ALA A 46 5.39 25.33 32.29
N ASN A 47 6.60 25.31 31.74
CA ASN A 47 7.74 26.19 31.98
C ASN A 47 8.55 26.14 30.67
N GLY A 48 9.08 27.17 30.04
CA GLY A 48 9.35 28.57 30.37
C GLY A 48 10.62 28.95 29.59
N ASN A 49 10.53 29.96 28.72
CA ASN A 49 11.57 30.77 28.06
C ASN A 49 12.98 30.22 27.83
N THR A 50 13.45 30.32 26.58
CA THR A 50 14.64 31.14 26.21
C THR A 50 14.57 31.58 24.75
N ASN A 51 14.77 32.88 24.52
CA ASN A 51 15.10 33.51 23.24
C ASN A 51 16.51 33.08 22.81
N ASP A 52 16.73 32.83 21.53
CA ASP A 52 18.05 33.04 20.90
C ASP A 52 17.90 33.48 19.44
N HIS A 53 18.71 34.49 19.10
CA HIS A 53 18.89 35.10 17.79
C HIS A 53 19.44 34.10 16.77
N TYR A 54 18.97 34.19 15.52
CA TYR A 54 19.64 33.58 14.36
C TYR A 54 20.15 34.68 13.43
N ASP A 55 21.47 34.74 13.30
CA ASP A 55 22.19 35.46 12.26
C ASP A 55 21.97 34.78 10.91
N ASP A 56 21.72 35.60 9.89
CA ASP A 56 21.45 35.21 8.51
C ASP A 56 22.78 34.94 7.79
N VAL A 57 23.06 33.68 7.44
CA VAL A 57 24.21 33.29 6.62
C VAL A 57 23.67 32.64 5.34
N SER A 58 23.65 33.42 4.25
CA SER A 58 23.35 32.93 2.92
C SER A 58 24.47 32.04 2.41
N VAL A 59 24.20 30.75 2.20
CA VAL A 59 25.12 29.82 1.52
C VAL A 59 24.52 29.49 0.16
N ASP A 60 25.23 29.86 -0.91
CA ASP A 60 24.89 29.55 -2.30
C ASP A 60 25.03 28.04 -2.55
N LEU A 61 23.90 27.35 -2.67
CA LEU A 61 23.81 25.88 -2.76
C LEU A 61 24.19 25.32 -4.15
N ALA A 62 24.48 26.18 -5.13
CA ALA A 62 24.82 25.73 -6.48
C ALA A 62 26.26 25.19 -6.59
N GLU A 63 27.22 25.81 -5.89
CA GLU A 63 28.64 25.41 -6.01
C GLU A 63 29.03 24.19 -5.17
N HIS A 64 28.19 23.75 -4.23
CA HIS A 64 28.49 22.57 -3.40
C HIS A 64 28.09 21.23 -4.04
N HIS A 65 27.27 21.25 -5.11
CA HIS A 65 26.81 20.02 -5.77
C HIS A 65 27.80 19.46 -6.79
N GLU A 66 28.64 20.30 -7.41
CA GLU A 66 29.62 19.82 -8.40
C GLU A 66 30.88 19.19 -7.78
N ALA A 67 31.17 19.44 -6.50
CA ALA A 67 32.36 18.90 -5.85
C ALA A 67 32.21 17.44 -5.35
N LEU A 68 31.00 16.85 -5.44
CA LEU A 68 30.72 15.48 -4.98
C LEU A 68 30.75 14.43 -6.10
N ILE A 69 30.91 14.83 -7.35
CA ILE A 69 31.10 13.91 -8.48
C ILE A 69 32.59 13.79 -8.74
N GLY A 70 33.23 12.85 -8.06
CA GLY A 70 34.64 12.53 -8.30
C GLY A 70 34.90 12.17 -9.76
N ALA A 71 36.07 12.55 -10.27
CA ALA A 71 36.52 12.41 -11.67
C ALA A 71 36.54 10.96 -12.24
N ALA A 72 36.03 9.97 -11.52
CA ALA A 72 35.90 8.59 -11.96
C ALA A 72 34.73 8.37 -12.96
N PHE A 73 33.81 9.32 -13.11
CA PHE A 73 32.65 9.18 -13.99
C PHE A 73 32.87 9.59 -15.47
N HIS A 74 34.08 10.05 -15.83
CA HIS A 74 34.41 10.46 -17.20
C HIS A 74 35.33 9.49 -17.96
N ASN A 75 35.57 8.27 -17.44
CA ASN A 75 36.45 7.32 -18.12
C ASN A 75 35.68 6.45 -19.12
N GLN A 76 35.80 6.77 -20.41
CA GLN A 76 35.15 6.10 -21.54
C GLN A 76 35.65 4.64 -21.80
N ASN A 77 36.54 4.10 -20.96
CA ASN A 77 37.19 2.79 -21.15
C ASN A 77 36.71 1.65 -20.23
N ASN A 78 35.54 1.77 -19.59
CA ASN A 78 34.97 0.68 -18.76
C ASN A 78 33.65 0.09 -19.31
N ILE A 79 33.48 0.08 -20.63
CA ILE A 79 32.27 -0.46 -21.29
C ILE A 79 32.28 -1.99 -21.45
N ASP A 80 33.40 -2.69 -21.19
CA ASP A 80 33.45 -4.15 -21.36
C ASP A 80 33.49 -4.89 -20.02
N LYS A 81 32.30 -5.29 -19.55
CA LYS A 81 32.04 -6.54 -18.80
C LYS A 81 30.53 -6.72 -18.61
N GLN A 82 29.82 -6.96 -19.70
CA GLN A 82 28.61 -7.79 -19.64
C GLN A 82 29.00 -9.24 -19.95
N PRO A 83 28.56 -10.21 -19.16
CA PRO A 83 28.21 -11.50 -19.68
C PRO A 83 26.68 -11.53 -19.85
N THR A 84 26.21 -11.26 -21.06
CA THR A 84 25.14 -12.06 -21.63
C THR A 84 25.60 -13.52 -21.61
N LEU A 85 24.97 -14.35 -20.79
CA LEU A 85 25.13 -15.81 -20.83
C LEU A 85 23.75 -16.43 -20.97
N ALA A 86 23.54 -16.96 -22.17
CA ALA A 86 22.42 -17.80 -22.55
C ALA A 86 22.52 -19.17 -21.87
N THR A 87 21.35 -19.70 -21.50
CA THR A 87 20.95 -21.12 -21.43
C THR A 87 21.99 -22.16 -21.03
N MET A 88 21.79 -22.78 -19.86
CA MET A 88 21.64 -24.24 -19.67
C MET A 88 21.52 -24.53 -18.15
N GLY A 89 20.56 -25.36 -17.80
CA GLY A 89 20.27 -25.80 -16.44
C GLY A 89 18.83 -26.25 -16.38
N GLU A 90 18.64 -27.55 -16.59
CA GLU A 90 17.36 -28.25 -16.51
C GLU A 90 16.58 -27.82 -15.26
N THR A 91 15.27 -27.66 -15.42
CA THR A 91 14.33 -27.55 -14.30
C THR A 91 14.63 -28.65 -13.28
N PRO A 92 14.96 -28.33 -12.01
CA PRO A 92 14.64 -29.30 -10.97
C PRO A 92 13.11 -29.29 -10.86
N PHE A 93 12.54 -30.42 -10.47
CA PHE A 93 11.10 -30.70 -10.39
C PHE A 93 10.52 -31.19 -11.71
N ALA A 94 10.77 -32.49 -11.93
CA ALA A 94 9.77 -33.38 -12.48
C ALA A 94 8.44 -33.21 -11.74
N ASP A 95 7.34 -33.55 -12.41
CA ASP A 95 5.95 -33.57 -11.92
C ASP A 95 5.70 -34.59 -10.78
N ASP A 96 6.75 -35.01 -10.09
CA ASP A 96 6.76 -36.12 -9.14
C ASP A 96 7.02 -35.58 -7.72
N GLY A 97 5.96 -35.07 -7.09
CA GLY A 97 5.66 -35.35 -5.68
C GLY A 97 6.69 -35.06 -4.57
N ASP A 98 7.71 -34.23 -4.76
CA ASP A 98 8.57 -33.84 -3.64
C ASP A 98 7.79 -32.99 -2.61
N GLU A 99 7.76 -33.45 -1.36
CA GLU A 99 7.18 -32.72 -0.24
C GLU A 99 7.87 -31.35 -0.12
N VAL A 100 7.18 -30.28 -0.52
CA VAL A 100 7.64 -28.93 -0.27
C VAL A 100 7.73 -28.74 1.24
N VAL A 101 8.96 -28.67 1.76
CA VAL A 101 9.19 -28.48 3.19
C VAL A 101 8.79 -27.05 3.55
N ASN A 102 7.63 -26.94 4.18
CA ASN A 102 7.09 -25.68 4.67
C ASN A 102 7.74 -25.30 6.00
N HIS A 103 8.26 -24.08 6.10
CA HIS A 103 8.98 -23.62 7.29
C HIS A 103 8.27 -22.43 7.95
N ARG A 104 7.98 -22.57 9.25
CA ARG A 104 7.61 -21.45 10.10
C ARG A 104 8.84 -21.01 10.87
N VAL A 105 9.16 -19.72 10.81
CA VAL A 105 10.33 -19.14 11.50
C VAL A 105 9.89 -18.01 12.41
N ILE A 106 10.20 -18.14 13.69
CA ILE A 106 10.02 -17.06 14.67
C ILE A 106 11.36 -16.34 14.83
N ALA A 107 11.38 -15.02 14.83
CA ALA A 107 12.62 -14.23 14.93
C ALA A 107 13.56 -14.66 16.09
N THR A 108 13.02 -15.06 17.25
CA THR A 108 13.85 -15.58 18.36
C THR A 108 14.57 -16.89 18.04
N GLU A 109 14.04 -17.71 17.12
CA GLU A 109 14.69 -18.94 16.65
C GLU A 109 15.90 -18.60 15.76
N VAL A 110 15.83 -17.51 15.00
CA VAL A 110 16.93 -17.01 14.16
C VAL A 110 18.13 -16.56 15.01
N VAL A 111 17.87 -16.00 16.20
CA VAL A 111 18.91 -15.44 17.09
C VAL A 111 19.57 -16.50 17.99
N LYS A 112 19.07 -17.73 18.06
CA LYS A 112 19.59 -18.75 18.99
C LYS A 112 21.05 -19.16 18.73
N GLU A 113 21.53 -19.08 17.49
CA GLU A 113 22.93 -19.35 17.13
C GLU A 113 23.44 -18.34 16.08
N PRO A 114 23.80 -17.12 16.49
CA PRO A 114 24.31 -16.14 15.57
C PRO A 114 25.78 -16.48 15.26
N ILE A 115 26.04 -16.77 13.99
CA ILE A 115 27.33 -16.77 13.31
C ILE A 115 28.21 -18.02 13.50
N ASN A 116 28.14 -18.90 12.50
CA ASN A 116 29.30 -19.59 11.95
C ASN A 116 29.26 -19.40 10.43
N PHE A 117 30.13 -18.53 9.89
CA PHE A 117 30.32 -18.39 8.45
C PHE A 117 31.12 -19.60 7.94
N ILE A 118 30.40 -20.68 7.63
CA ILE A 118 30.91 -21.72 6.75
C ILE A 118 30.52 -21.27 5.34
N ASP A 119 31.50 -21.10 4.46
CA ASP A 119 31.24 -20.82 3.04
C ASP A 119 30.37 -21.95 2.48
N ALA A 120 29.09 -21.64 2.21
CA ALA A 120 28.13 -22.63 1.74
C ALA A 120 28.46 -23.03 0.30
N GLU A 121 28.66 -24.33 0.06
CA GLU A 121 28.82 -24.89 -1.28
C GLU A 121 27.50 -24.70 -2.07
N ASN A 122 27.54 -23.74 -3.00
CA ASN A 122 26.55 -23.34 -4.01
C ASN A 122 25.32 -24.25 -4.23
N ILE A 123 24.17 -23.86 -3.66
CA ILE A 123 22.84 -23.93 -4.28
C ILE A 123 22.05 -22.67 -3.86
N LEU A 124 22.02 -21.65 -4.72
CA LEU A 124 21.27 -20.40 -4.50
C LEU A 124 19.81 -20.56 -4.95
N GLN A 125 18.89 -20.80 -4.02
CA GLN A 125 17.46 -20.79 -4.34
C GLN A 125 16.95 -19.33 -4.36
N ASN A 126 16.42 -18.89 -5.51
CA ASN A 126 15.86 -17.55 -5.64
C ASN A 126 14.54 -17.44 -4.87
N ALA A 127 14.39 -16.35 -4.12
CA ALA A 127 13.25 -16.11 -3.26
C ALA A 127 12.63 -14.72 -3.48
N ILE A 128 11.31 -14.61 -3.30
CA ILE A 128 10.61 -13.33 -3.17
C ILE A 128 9.98 -13.24 -1.79
N VAL A 129 9.94 -12.03 -1.25
CA VAL A 129 9.30 -11.73 0.04
C VAL A 129 7.97 -11.05 -0.22
N LEU A 130 6.88 -11.65 0.24
CA LEU A 130 5.57 -11.00 0.30
C LEU A 130 5.41 -10.37 1.68
N LEU A 131 5.35 -9.04 1.73
CA LEU A 131 5.16 -8.29 2.97
C LEU A 131 3.67 -8.07 3.22
N ASP A 132 3.22 -8.48 4.41
CA ASP A 132 1.85 -8.31 4.89
C ASP A 132 0.76 -8.99 4.02
N PRO A 133 0.94 -10.27 3.62
CA PRO A 133 0.01 -10.97 2.72
C PRO A 133 -1.39 -11.13 3.31
N ARG A 134 -2.39 -11.09 2.43
CA ARG A 134 -3.80 -11.34 2.76
C ARG A 134 -4.34 -12.44 1.87
N ILE A 135 -5.05 -13.40 2.46
CA ILE A 135 -5.78 -14.44 1.73
C ILE A 135 -7.21 -13.93 1.45
N PRO A 136 -7.78 -14.13 0.25
CA PRO A 136 -7.20 -14.84 -0.91
C PRO A 136 -6.30 -13.98 -1.82
N ASP A 137 -6.20 -12.67 -1.57
CA ASP A 137 -5.56 -11.69 -2.46
C ASP A 137 -4.12 -12.07 -2.90
N CYS A 138 -3.33 -12.69 -2.02
CA CYS A 138 -1.95 -13.09 -2.30
C CYS A 138 -1.80 -14.41 -3.08
N ILE A 139 -2.86 -15.20 -3.27
CA ILE A 139 -2.77 -16.54 -3.91
C ILE A 139 -2.17 -16.44 -5.31
N HIS A 140 -2.59 -15.46 -6.11
CA HIS A 140 -2.05 -15.28 -7.46
C HIS A 140 -0.57 -14.91 -7.47
N LEU A 141 -0.08 -14.19 -6.45
CA LEU A 141 1.35 -13.89 -6.30
C LEU A 141 2.14 -15.16 -5.93
N ILE A 142 1.60 -15.99 -5.04
CA ILE A 142 2.18 -17.28 -4.66
C ILE A 142 2.30 -18.19 -5.89
N GLU A 143 1.19 -18.38 -6.62
CA GLU A 143 1.16 -19.20 -7.84
C GLU A 143 2.12 -18.67 -8.90
N ALA A 144 2.18 -17.35 -9.10
CA ALA A 144 3.08 -16.73 -10.07
C ALA A 144 4.56 -16.92 -9.70
N GLY A 145 4.90 -16.84 -8.41
CA GLY A 145 6.26 -17.10 -7.90
C GLY A 145 6.64 -18.57 -8.09
N ARG A 146 5.77 -19.48 -7.67
CA ARG A 146 5.97 -20.95 -7.81
C ARG A 146 6.15 -21.38 -9.26
N LYS A 147 5.30 -20.90 -10.17
CA LYS A 147 5.42 -21.18 -11.62
C LYS A 147 6.74 -20.70 -12.22
N ARG A 148 7.45 -19.78 -11.55
CA ARG A 148 8.78 -19.28 -11.93
C ARG A 148 9.92 -19.97 -11.18
N GLY A 149 9.63 -21.03 -10.42
CA GLY A 149 10.63 -21.73 -9.60
C GLY A 149 11.17 -20.89 -8.45
N LEU A 150 10.43 -19.88 -7.99
CA LEU A 150 10.82 -19.02 -6.87
C LEU A 150 10.32 -19.60 -5.55
N MET A 151 11.17 -19.56 -4.54
CA MET A 151 10.73 -19.67 -3.16
C MET A 151 9.89 -18.44 -2.82
N VAL A 152 8.76 -18.65 -2.17
CA VAL A 152 7.85 -17.58 -1.77
C VAL A 152 7.81 -17.54 -0.26
N MET A 153 8.34 -16.45 0.30
CA MET A 153 8.42 -16.21 1.74
C MET A 153 7.43 -15.12 2.13
N ALA A 154 6.71 -15.31 3.22
CA ALA A 154 5.86 -14.28 3.81
C ALA A 154 6.53 -13.62 5.00
N VAL A 155 6.34 -12.31 5.16
CA VAL A 155 6.62 -11.57 6.39
C VAL A 155 5.30 -11.03 6.92
N ILE A 156 4.94 -11.41 8.15
CA ILE A 156 3.74 -10.92 8.82
C ILE A 156 4.14 -9.82 9.82
N PRO A 157 3.88 -8.53 9.55
CA PRO A 157 4.27 -7.43 10.42
C PRO A 157 3.39 -7.28 11.68
N LYS A 158 2.56 -8.26 11.99
CA LYS A 158 1.61 -8.20 13.11
C LYS A 158 2.35 -8.44 14.43
N PRO A 159 2.07 -7.66 15.49
CA PRO A 159 2.46 -8.03 16.84
C PRO A 159 1.83 -9.39 17.20
N ASN A 160 2.65 -10.40 17.49
CA ASN A 160 2.16 -11.68 17.97
C ASN A 160 1.82 -11.56 19.46
N ASP A 161 0.88 -10.70 19.85
CA ASP A 161 0.55 -10.37 21.24
C ASP A 161 -0.68 -11.13 21.79
N GLY A 162 -1.23 -12.05 21.00
CA GLY A 162 -2.44 -12.82 21.36
C GLY A 162 -3.76 -12.04 21.28
N SER A 163 -3.76 -10.80 20.79
CA SER A 163 -4.98 -10.00 20.64
C SER A 163 -5.91 -10.58 19.56
N LYS A 164 -7.10 -11.05 19.99
CA LYS A 164 -8.10 -11.67 19.10
C LYS A 164 -8.63 -10.72 18.03
N ALA A 165 -8.77 -9.43 18.33
CA ALA A 165 -9.33 -8.44 17.42
C ALA A 165 -8.52 -8.25 16.12
N LEU A 166 -7.22 -8.54 16.15
CA LEU A 166 -6.35 -8.49 14.96
C LEU A 166 -6.16 -9.86 14.31
N ILE A 167 -6.66 -10.96 14.88
CA ILE A 167 -6.55 -12.31 14.29
C ILE A 167 -7.50 -12.48 13.10
N GLU A 168 -8.67 -11.83 13.13
CA GLU A 168 -9.65 -11.94 12.04
C GLU A 168 -9.21 -11.27 10.73
N PHE A 169 -8.27 -10.31 10.80
CA PHE A 169 -7.83 -9.52 9.63
C PHE A 169 -6.45 -9.93 9.05
N TYR A 170 -5.77 -10.89 9.68
CA TYR A 170 -4.43 -11.33 9.29
C TYR A 170 -4.40 -12.85 9.18
N PRO A 171 -3.92 -13.43 8.06
CA PRO A 171 -3.79 -14.88 7.97
C PRO A 171 -2.75 -15.38 8.99
N THR A 172 -2.99 -16.57 9.55
CA THR A 172 -1.99 -17.23 10.39
C THR A 172 -0.83 -17.73 9.51
N ALA A 173 0.36 -17.93 10.10
CA ALA A 173 1.45 -18.58 9.39
C ALA A 173 1.04 -19.94 8.81
N GLN A 174 0.27 -20.72 9.57
CA GLN A 174 -0.27 -22.00 9.11
C GLN A 174 -1.14 -21.85 7.86
N ALA A 175 -2.07 -20.89 7.84
CA ALA A 175 -2.93 -20.65 6.69
C ALA A 175 -2.14 -20.21 5.45
N LEU A 176 -1.08 -19.41 5.62
CA LEU A 176 -0.21 -19.01 4.52
C LEU A 176 0.56 -20.20 3.92
N LEU A 177 1.09 -21.09 4.77
CA LEU A 177 1.77 -22.31 4.33
C LEU A 177 0.80 -23.25 3.59
N GLU A 178 -0.45 -23.37 4.06
CA GLU A 178 -1.50 -24.18 3.43
C GLU A 178 -1.88 -23.68 2.03
N VAL A 179 -1.85 -22.36 1.78
CA VAL A 179 -2.09 -21.81 0.44
C VAL A 179 -0.83 -21.77 -0.45
N GLY A 180 0.26 -22.39 -0.02
CA GLY A 180 1.43 -22.65 -0.86
C GLY A 180 2.64 -21.72 -0.65
N MET A 181 2.67 -20.93 0.43
CA MET A 181 3.92 -20.30 0.88
C MET A 181 4.92 -21.36 1.31
N HIS A 182 6.19 -21.16 0.99
CA HIS A 182 7.26 -22.07 1.39
C HIS A 182 7.73 -21.76 2.81
N GLN A 183 7.72 -20.47 3.18
CA GLN A 183 8.22 -20.04 4.47
C GLN A 183 7.47 -18.81 4.98
N VAL A 184 7.29 -18.72 6.30
CA VAL A 184 6.68 -17.57 6.96
C VAL A 184 7.58 -17.11 8.09
N TYR A 185 7.92 -15.82 8.07
CA TYR A 185 8.59 -15.13 9.17
C TYR A 185 7.57 -14.36 10.01
N GLU A 186 7.62 -14.58 11.33
CA GLU A 186 6.82 -13.88 12.33
C GLU A 186 7.72 -13.20 13.38
N PRO A 187 7.39 -11.97 13.82
CA PRO A 187 8.08 -11.33 14.92
C PRO A 187 7.84 -12.09 16.25
N PRO A 188 8.72 -11.92 17.25
CA PRO A 188 8.57 -12.58 18.55
C PRO A 188 7.22 -12.30 19.21
N PHE A 189 6.74 -13.23 20.03
CA PHE A 189 5.50 -13.03 20.79
C PHE A 189 5.59 -11.77 21.67
N GLY A 190 4.57 -10.90 21.59
CA GLY A 190 4.47 -9.64 22.33
C GLY A 190 5.33 -8.49 21.80
N SER A 191 6.11 -8.69 20.74
CA SER A 191 6.94 -7.65 20.14
C SER A 191 6.18 -6.83 19.10
N LYS A 192 6.57 -5.57 18.94
CA LYS A 192 6.15 -4.74 17.80
C LYS A 192 7.03 -5.09 16.61
N PHE A 193 6.45 -5.06 15.40
CA PHE A 193 7.24 -5.23 14.20
C PHE A 193 8.22 -4.07 14.00
N ASP A 194 9.49 -4.41 13.87
CA ASP A 194 10.58 -3.52 13.54
C ASP A 194 11.18 -3.97 12.19
N VAL A 195 11.20 -3.07 11.21
CA VAL A 195 11.67 -3.37 9.86
C VAL A 195 13.18 -3.61 9.80
N VAL A 196 13.95 -2.99 10.69
CA VAL A 196 15.41 -3.15 10.78
C VAL A 196 15.74 -4.51 11.38
N GLU A 197 15.05 -4.89 12.46
CA GLU A 197 15.18 -6.23 13.05
C GLU A 197 14.74 -7.31 12.05
N CYS A 198 13.62 -7.10 11.35
CA CYS A 198 13.16 -7.98 10.29
C CYS A 198 14.21 -8.16 9.20
N ALA A 199 14.81 -7.08 8.70
CA ALA A 199 15.85 -7.15 7.68
C ALA A 199 17.08 -7.93 8.16
N ALA A 200 17.52 -7.73 9.41
CA ALA A 200 18.63 -8.47 9.99
C ALA A 200 18.33 -9.99 10.05
N ASN A 201 17.12 -10.36 10.49
CA ASN A 201 16.71 -11.76 10.56
C ASN A 201 16.56 -12.40 9.18
N LEU A 202 16.02 -11.67 8.21
CA LEU A 202 15.94 -12.14 6.83
C LEU A 202 17.33 -12.38 6.23
N LYS A 203 18.32 -11.52 6.48
CA LYS A 203 19.71 -11.77 6.05
C LYS A 203 20.32 -13.02 6.68
N THR A 204 20.00 -13.30 7.94
CA THR A 204 20.42 -14.55 8.59
C THR A 204 19.78 -15.76 7.93
N ILE A 205 18.48 -15.69 7.61
CA ILE A 205 17.76 -16.75 6.88
C ILE A 205 18.37 -16.94 5.48
N GLU A 206 18.65 -15.84 4.77
CA GLU A 206 19.30 -15.87 3.46
C GLU A 206 20.62 -16.64 3.49
N ALA A 207 21.48 -16.34 4.48
CA ALA A 207 22.76 -17.02 4.65
C ALA A 207 22.63 -18.48 5.09
N GLN A 208 21.78 -18.77 6.08
CA GLN A 208 21.63 -20.12 6.65
C GLN A 208 20.96 -21.10 5.68
N GLN A 209 20.07 -20.61 4.81
CA GLN A 209 19.30 -21.42 3.88
C GLN A 209 19.78 -21.30 2.43
N ASN A 210 20.92 -20.62 2.20
CA ASN A 210 21.50 -20.39 0.88
C ASN A 210 20.48 -19.82 -0.12
N LEU A 211 19.73 -18.81 0.32
CA LEU A 211 18.73 -18.15 -0.51
C LEU A 211 19.31 -16.93 -1.19
N ARG A 212 18.60 -16.43 -2.19
CA ARG A 212 18.82 -15.09 -2.73
C ARG A 212 17.51 -14.36 -2.85
N PHE A 213 17.30 -13.32 -2.05
CA PHE A 213 16.13 -12.49 -2.21
C PHE A 213 16.23 -11.66 -3.50
N LEU A 214 15.16 -11.72 -4.29
CA LEU A 214 15.05 -11.01 -5.56
C LEU A 214 14.12 -9.80 -5.48
N GLY A 215 13.37 -9.63 -4.39
CA GLY A 215 12.35 -8.58 -4.31
C GLY A 215 11.50 -8.69 -3.06
N VAL A 216 11.01 -7.53 -2.62
CA VAL A 216 9.97 -7.40 -1.59
C VAL A 216 8.72 -6.84 -2.26
N ILE A 217 7.58 -7.51 -2.09
CA ILE A 217 6.32 -7.13 -2.70
C ILE A 217 5.34 -6.77 -1.57
N PRO A 218 4.85 -5.51 -1.51
CA PRO A 218 3.78 -5.16 -0.59
C PRO A 218 2.47 -5.83 -1.01
N CYS A 219 1.85 -6.59 -0.12
CA CYS A 219 0.53 -7.18 -0.36
C CYS A 219 -0.63 -6.36 0.19
N ARG A 220 -0.33 -5.29 0.93
CA ARG A 220 -1.31 -4.33 1.44
C ARG A 220 -0.78 -2.92 1.33
N GLU A 221 -1.71 -1.98 1.21
CA GLU A 221 -1.46 -0.55 1.22
C GLU A 221 -0.54 -0.15 2.39
N ALA A 222 -0.83 -0.66 3.60
CA ALA A 222 -0.07 -0.39 4.82
C ALA A 222 1.43 -0.75 4.72
N ALA A 223 1.80 -1.68 3.84
CA ALA A 223 3.12 -2.26 3.69
C ALA A 223 3.98 -1.62 2.59
N VAL A 224 3.46 -0.69 1.79
CA VAL A 224 4.21 -0.11 0.65
C VAL A 224 5.50 0.58 1.09
N ASP A 225 5.40 1.53 2.03
CA ASP A 225 6.57 2.26 2.53
C ASP A 225 7.56 1.34 3.27
N PHE A 226 7.04 0.37 4.01
CA PHE A 226 7.88 -0.65 4.65
C PHE A 226 8.59 -1.59 3.68
N SER A 227 7.98 -1.90 2.53
CA SER A 227 8.59 -2.78 1.52
C SER A 227 9.79 -2.11 0.87
N ASP A 228 9.72 -0.80 0.61
CA ASP A 228 10.84 -0.02 0.09
C ASP A 228 12.00 0.01 1.10
N ILE A 229 11.69 0.26 2.38
CA ILE A 229 12.69 0.25 3.45
C ILE A 229 13.31 -1.14 3.60
N LEU A 230 12.50 -2.20 3.62
CA LEU A 230 12.97 -3.58 3.76
C LEU A 230 13.85 -3.99 2.57
N GLY A 231 13.43 -3.69 1.34
CA GLY A 231 14.22 -3.96 0.15
C GLY A 231 15.58 -3.26 0.18
N ALA A 232 15.61 -1.98 0.58
CA ALA A 232 16.86 -1.23 0.73
C ALA A 232 17.77 -1.82 1.82
N LEU A 233 17.21 -2.20 2.97
CA LEU A 233 17.96 -2.83 4.06
C LEU A 233 18.53 -4.20 3.67
N LEU A 234 17.81 -4.96 2.84
CA LEU A 234 18.27 -6.21 2.25
C LEU A 234 19.34 -6.01 1.16
N GLY A 235 19.58 -4.77 0.70
CA GLY A 235 20.56 -4.48 -0.35
C GLY A 235 20.10 -4.88 -1.75
N LEU A 236 18.78 -4.97 -1.97
CA LEU A 236 18.23 -5.34 -3.27
C LEU A 236 18.46 -4.22 -4.30
N SER A 237 18.82 -4.62 -5.52
CA SER A 237 19.08 -3.67 -6.62
C SER A 237 17.81 -3.17 -7.32
N ASN A 238 16.69 -3.85 -7.12
CA ASN A 238 15.40 -3.57 -7.74
C ASN A 238 14.40 -3.00 -6.72
N VAL A 239 14.78 -1.90 -6.10
CA VAL A 239 13.95 -1.17 -5.13
C VAL A 239 13.54 0.18 -5.71
N ASN A 240 12.37 0.65 -5.31
CA ASN A 240 11.96 2.02 -5.61
C ASN A 240 12.86 3.01 -4.87
N ASP A 241 12.87 4.27 -5.30
CA ASP A 241 13.63 5.30 -4.60
C ASP A 241 13.16 5.43 -3.14
N LEU A 242 14.06 5.13 -2.21
CA LEU A 242 13.79 5.18 -0.78
C LEU A 242 13.45 6.61 -0.31
N GLY A 243 14.01 7.63 -0.96
CA GLY A 243 13.71 9.04 -0.69
C GLY A 243 12.25 9.40 -0.94
N LEU A 244 11.55 8.62 -1.78
CA LEU A 244 10.14 8.81 -2.15
C LEU A 244 9.19 7.78 -1.51
N ALA A 245 9.68 6.89 -0.64
CA ALA A 245 8.86 5.86 0.01
C ALA A 245 7.64 6.43 0.75
N SER A 246 7.82 7.54 1.45
CA SER A 246 6.69 8.21 2.13
C SER A 246 5.72 8.87 1.15
N ALA A 247 6.19 9.34 -0.02
CA ALA A 247 5.34 9.99 -1.02
C ALA A 247 4.37 9.01 -1.70
N ARG A 248 4.63 7.71 -1.68
CA ARG A 248 3.71 6.68 -2.19
C ARG A 248 2.52 6.41 -1.28
N ARG A 249 2.55 6.87 -0.02
CA ARG A 249 1.52 6.61 1.01
C ARG A 249 0.89 7.86 1.59
N ASP A 250 1.67 8.93 1.69
CA ASP A 250 1.23 10.22 2.18
C ASP A 250 0.77 11.07 1.00
N LYS A 251 -0.54 11.36 0.93
CA LYS A 251 -1.15 12.13 -0.17
C LYS A 251 -0.56 13.54 -0.32
N GLY A 252 -0.10 14.15 0.77
CA GLY A 252 0.48 15.49 0.75
C GLY A 252 1.92 15.49 0.23
N LEU A 253 2.69 14.45 0.50
CA LEU A 253 4.02 14.24 -0.07
C LEU A 253 3.92 13.76 -1.53
N MET A 254 2.93 12.93 -1.84
CA MET A 254 2.62 12.52 -3.21
C MET A 254 2.38 13.73 -4.11
N LYS A 255 1.50 14.64 -3.66
CA LYS A 255 1.20 15.87 -4.40
C LYS A 255 2.42 16.76 -4.57
N LEU A 256 3.26 16.88 -3.54
CA LEU A 256 4.50 17.65 -3.63
C LEU A 256 5.44 17.06 -4.68
N ALA A 257 5.62 15.74 -4.68
CA ALA A 257 6.48 15.05 -5.65
C ALA A 257 5.95 15.22 -7.09
N VAL A 258 4.64 15.06 -7.30
CA VAL A 258 3.99 15.25 -8.61
C VAL A 258 4.06 16.70 -9.08
N ALA A 259 3.84 17.67 -8.19
CA ALA A 259 3.96 19.10 -8.51
C ALA A 259 5.40 19.49 -8.87
N ASN A 260 6.40 18.96 -8.16
CA ASN A 260 7.81 19.18 -8.45
C ASN A 260 8.23 18.62 -9.82
N ALA A 261 7.51 17.61 -10.33
CA ALA A 261 7.67 17.09 -11.68
C ALA A 261 6.97 17.95 -12.76
N GLY A 262 6.38 19.09 -12.39
CA GLY A 262 5.67 20.00 -13.30
C GLY A 262 4.28 19.51 -13.72
N LEU A 263 3.74 18.49 -13.02
CA LEU A 263 2.43 17.93 -13.31
C LEU A 263 1.36 18.63 -12.46
N ARG A 264 0.16 18.74 -13.04
CA ARG A 264 -0.98 19.37 -12.38
C ARG A 264 -1.39 18.55 -11.15
N VAL A 265 -1.60 19.19 -10.01
CA VAL A 265 -2.23 18.60 -8.83
C VAL A 265 -3.37 19.49 -8.38
N ALA A 266 -4.38 18.92 -7.71
CA ALA A 266 -5.39 19.75 -7.06
C ALA A 266 -4.72 20.67 -6.05
N LYS A 267 -5.06 21.96 -6.05
CA LYS A 267 -4.65 22.93 -5.02
C LYS A 267 -4.90 22.34 -3.64
N TYR A 268 -3.92 22.46 -2.74
CA TYR A 268 -3.99 21.82 -1.44
C TYR A 268 -3.19 22.54 -0.36
N ALA A 269 -3.60 22.34 0.89
CA ALA A 269 -2.88 22.78 2.09
C ALA A 269 -2.77 21.64 3.10
N ARG A 270 -1.73 21.69 3.95
CA ARG A 270 -1.61 20.84 5.14
C ARG A 270 -2.12 21.61 6.34
N LEU A 271 -3.16 21.10 6.97
CA LEU A 271 -3.79 21.66 8.15
C LEU A 271 -3.22 20.98 9.40
N THR A 272 -2.51 21.73 10.23
CA THR A 272 -1.84 21.19 11.43
C THR A 272 -2.55 21.58 12.71
N HIS A 273 -3.52 22.52 12.63
CA HIS A 273 -4.20 23.01 13.80
C HIS A 273 -5.40 22.12 14.16
N GLY A 274 -5.34 21.46 15.33
CA GLY A 274 -6.39 20.52 15.79
C GLY A 274 -7.76 21.13 16.11
N GLN A 275 -7.97 22.43 15.86
CA GLN A 275 -9.26 23.11 15.96
C GLN A 275 -9.69 23.72 14.62
N GLY A 276 -9.02 23.38 13.50
CA GLY A 276 -9.34 23.86 12.17
C GLY A 276 -9.12 25.36 11.93
N LYS A 277 -8.38 26.07 12.80
CA LYS A 277 -8.18 27.53 12.70
C LYS A 277 -7.38 27.97 11.46
N ASP A 278 -6.69 27.03 10.82
CA ASP A 278 -5.93 27.24 9.58
C ASP A 278 -6.78 27.06 8.32
N ILE A 279 -8.06 26.66 8.43
CA ILE A 279 -8.96 26.49 7.29
C ILE A 279 -9.19 27.80 6.54
N SER A 280 -9.62 28.85 7.23
CA SER A 280 -10.03 30.10 6.59
C SER A 280 -8.87 30.73 5.81
N SER A 281 -7.69 30.78 6.44
CA SER A 281 -6.46 31.27 5.80
C SER A 281 -6.05 30.40 4.61
N ALA A 282 -6.14 29.08 4.72
CA ALA A 282 -5.76 28.18 3.62
C ALA A 282 -6.73 28.27 2.43
N VAL A 283 -8.03 28.42 2.69
CA VAL A 283 -9.06 28.63 1.65
C VAL A 283 -8.83 29.95 0.92
N GLU A 284 -8.52 31.02 1.65
CA GLU A 284 -8.23 32.34 1.09
C GLU A 284 -6.93 32.33 0.26
N GLU A 285 -5.82 31.85 0.83
CA GLU A 285 -4.49 31.81 0.18
C GLU A 285 -4.50 30.99 -1.12
N LEU A 286 -5.23 29.88 -1.14
CA LEU A 286 -5.35 29.02 -2.31
C LEU A 286 -6.47 29.45 -3.27
N GLU A 287 -7.24 30.48 -2.93
CA GLU A 287 -8.41 30.94 -3.67
C GLU A 287 -9.43 29.80 -3.93
N LEU A 288 -9.68 28.98 -2.92
CA LEU A 288 -10.60 27.84 -3.04
C LEU A 288 -12.05 28.29 -2.98
N LYS A 289 -12.91 27.51 -3.63
CA LYS A 289 -14.36 27.65 -3.54
C LYS A 289 -14.96 26.38 -2.96
N TYR A 290 -15.99 26.55 -2.15
CA TYR A 290 -16.75 25.41 -1.65
C TYR A 290 -17.59 24.77 -2.78
N PRO A 291 -17.77 23.42 -2.76
CA PRO A 291 -17.27 22.51 -1.73
C PRO A 291 -15.75 22.30 -1.81
N VAL A 292 -15.13 22.03 -0.66
CA VAL A 292 -13.73 21.62 -0.53
C VAL A 292 -13.63 20.19 -0.01
N VAL A 293 -12.49 19.55 -0.17
CA VAL A 293 -12.25 18.20 0.36
C VAL A 293 -11.29 18.27 1.54
N VAL A 294 -11.68 17.71 2.68
CA VAL A 294 -10.81 17.52 3.85
C VAL A 294 -10.57 16.03 4.03
N LYS A 295 -9.30 15.59 4.07
CA LYS A 295 -8.99 14.16 4.19
C LYS A 295 -7.72 13.83 4.96
N THR A 296 -7.63 12.59 5.45
CA THR A 296 -6.41 12.08 6.09
C THR A 296 -5.26 11.91 5.08
N PRO A 297 -4.01 12.28 5.45
CA PRO A 297 -2.85 12.14 4.58
C PRO A 297 -2.54 10.68 4.25
N ARG A 298 -2.69 9.79 5.23
CA ARG A 298 -2.47 8.34 5.10
C ARG A 298 -3.79 7.63 5.40
N GLY A 299 -4.38 7.00 4.38
CA GLY A 299 -5.67 6.32 4.51
C GLY A 299 -6.04 5.62 3.22
N MET A 300 -6.94 4.64 3.32
CA MET A 300 -7.43 3.84 2.20
C MET A 300 -8.92 4.07 1.96
N GLY A 301 -9.34 3.99 0.70
CA GLY A 301 -10.74 4.12 0.31
C GLY A 301 -11.35 5.48 0.69
N THR A 302 -12.58 5.45 1.22
CA THR A 302 -13.37 6.62 1.61
C THR A 302 -13.24 6.99 3.09
N SER A 303 -12.41 6.27 3.85
CA SER A 303 -12.20 6.54 5.28
C SER A 303 -11.53 7.90 5.48
N ASP A 304 -12.13 8.73 6.33
CA ASP A 304 -11.70 10.10 6.63
C ASP A 304 -11.50 10.95 5.38
N VAL A 305 -12.48 10.90 4.47
CA VAL A 305 -12.59 11.78 3.30
C VAL A 305 -13.92 12.51 3.37
N PHE A 306 -13.89 13.82 3.57
CA PHE A 306 -15.05 14.67 3.78
C PHE A 306 -15.17 15.69 2.65
N ILE A 307 -16.35 15.77 2.03
CA ILE A 307 -16.70 16.84 1.09
C ILE A 307 -17.45 17.90 1.91
N CYS A 308 -16.77 19.00 2.22
CA CYS A 308 -17.27 20.06 3.08
C CYS A 308 -17.87 21.18 2.23
N LYS A 309 -19.14 21.51 2.49
CA LYS A 309 -19.91 22.51 1.73
C LYS A 309 -19.70 23.94 2.23
N ASP A 310 -19.17 24.09 3.42
CA ASP A 310 -18.85 25.37 4.03
C ASP A 310 -17.64 25.26 4.97
N GLU A 311 -17.23 26.40 5.51
CA GLU A 311 -16.08 26.54 6.40
C GLU A 311 -16.25 25.75 7.69
N LYS A 312 -17.47 25.73 8.24
CA LYS A 312 -17.77 25.06 9.50
C LYS A 312 -17.58 23.54 9.36
N GLU A 313 -18.14 22.94 8.32
CA GLU A 313 -17.95 21.52 8.02
C GLU A 313 -16.46 21.18 7.83
N ALA A 314 -15.70 22.06 7.18
CA ALA A 314 -14.26 21.86 6.94
C ALA A 314 -13.44 21.94 8.23
N MET A 315 -13.76 22.87 9.13
CA MET A 315 -13.13 22.98 10.45
C MET A 315 -13.40 21.74 11.31
N GLU A 316 -14.65 21.28 11.37
CA GLU A 316 -15.04 20.09 12.12
C GLU A 316 -14.33 18.83 11.60
N SER A 317 -14.30 18.66 10.27
CA SER A 317 -13.61 17.53 9.61
C SER A 317 -12.11 17.55 9.84
N SER A 318 -11.48 18.74 9.78
CA SER A 318 -10.05 18.91 10.06
C SER A 318 -9.73 18.57 11.52
N ALA A 319 -10.50 19.09 12.46
CA ALA A 319 -10.33 18.81 13.88
C ALA A 319 -10.51 17.33 14.23
N HIS A 320 -11.42 16.63 13.52
CA HIS A 320 -11.60 15.19 13.68
C HIS A 320 -10.36 14.39 13.25
N ILE A 321 -9.74 14.77 12.13
CA ILE A 321 -8.57 14.07 11.58
C ILE A 321 -7.30 14.39 12.37
N VAL A 322 -7.06 15.66 12.67
CA VAL A 322 -5.82 16.12 13.32
C VAL A 322 -5.78 15.59 14.76
N ARG A 323 -4.70 14.87 15.10
CA ARG A 323 -4.52 14.14 16.38
C ARG A 323 -5.43 12.93 16.56
N GLY A 324 -6.26 12.61 15.56
CA GLY A 324 -6.96 11.34 15.46
C GLY A 324 -6.00 10.17 15.21
N ILE A 325 -6.54 8.96 15.27
CA ILE A 325 -5.85 7.75 14.83
C ILE A 325 -6.36 7.45 13.43
N GLY A 326 -5.47 7.50 12.45
CA GLY A 326 -5.81 7.20 11.06
C GLY A 326 -6.17 5.74 10.83
N PRO A 327 -6.67 5.39 9.64
CA PRO A 327 -7.11 4.03 9.31
C PRO A 327 -6.00 2.97 9.40
N ASP A 328 -4.73 3.37 9.34
CA ASP A 328 -3.57 2.49 9.49
C ASP A 328 -3.10 2.35 10.96
N GLY A 329 -3.87 2.88 11.92
CA GLY A 329 -3.58 2.84 13.35
C GLY A 329 -2.53 3.85 13.82
N ARG A 330 -2.02 4.71 12.93
CA ARG A 330 -1.03 5.74 13.27
C ARG A 330 -1.70 7.05 13.64
N LYS A 331 -1.07 7.84 14.53
CA LYS A 331 -1.55 9.18 14.85
C LYS A 331 -1.37 10.10 13.64
N THR A 332 -2.43 10.81 13.30
CA THR A 332 -2.42 11.76 12.20
C THR A 332 -1.95 13.13 12.68
N GLN A 333 -0.85 13.62 12.13
CA GLN A 333 -0.25 14.90 12.53
C GLN A 333 -0.92 16.12 11.87
N TYR A 334 -1.56 15.92 10.73
CA TYR A 334 -2.18 16.98 9.94
C TYR A 334 -3.29 16.41 9.05
N ALA A 335 -4.26 17.24 8.65
CA ALA A 335 -5.25 16.94 7.62
C ALA A 335 -4.88 17.61 6.30
N LEU A 336 -5.38 17.08 5.17
CA LEU A 336 -5.24 17.72 3.86
C LEU A 336 -6.53 18.44 3.50
N LEU A 337 -6.43 19.74 3.22
CA LEU A 337 -7.44 20.51 2.51
C LEU A 337 -7.13 20.47 1.02
N GLU A 338 -8.13 20.23 0.18
CA GLU A 338 -7.98 20.23 -1.28
C GLU A 338 -9.16 20.89 -1.98
N GLU A 339 -8.91 21.46 -3.17
CA GLU A 339 -10.00 21.83 -4.07
C GLU A 339 -10.82 20.61 -4.48
N PHE A 340 -12.14 20.79 -4.60
CA PHE A 340 -13.00 19.76 -5.14
C PHE A 340 -12.90 19.75 -6.67
N ILE A 341 -12.40 18.64 -7.23
CA ILE A 341 -12.36 18.43 -8.68
C ILE A 341 -13.63 17.70 -9.11
N GLY A 342 -14.52 18.40 -9.81
CA GLY A 342 -15.64 17.80 -10.51
C GLY A 342 -15.23 17.23 -11.87
N GLY A 343 -15.95 16.22 -12.35
CA GLY A 343 -15.74 15.63 -13.66
C GLY A 343 -15.75 14.10 -13.63
N GLU A 344 -15.22 13.52 -14.70
CA GLU A 344 -15.05 12.08 -14.84
C GLU A 344 -13.82 11.61 -14.04
N GLU A 345 -13.94 10.45 -13.40
CA GLU A 345 -12.85 9.83 -12.66
C GLU A 345 -12.35 8.59 -13.40
N PHE A 346 -11.02 8.50 -13.52
CA PHE A 346 -10.34 7.39 -14.17
C PHE A 346 -9.33 6.76 -13.22
N ALA A 347 -9.25 5.43 -13.21
CA ALA A 347 -8.16 4.67 -12.62
C ALA A 347 -7.30 4.08 -13.74
N LEU A 348 -5.98 4.26 -13.64
CA LEU A 348 -5.02 3.74 -14.60
C LEU A 348 -4.11 2.75 -13.88
N ASN A 349 -4.03 1.53 -14.39
CA ASN A 349 -3.07 0.53 -13.93
C ASN A 349 -1.84 0.57 -14.83
N LEU A 350 -0.66 0.47 -14.22
CA LEU A 350 0.60 0.54 -14.94
C LEU A 350 1.65 -0.37 -14.32
N VAL A 351 2.63 -0.73 -15.14
CA VAL A 351 3.83 -1.45 -14.73
C VAL A 351 5.04 -0.59 -15.07
N ALA A 352 5.84 -0.26 -14.06
CA ALA A 352 7.15 0.35 -14.22
C ALA A 352 8.22 -0.75 -14.21
N SER A 353 8.99 -0.86 -15.28
CA SER A 353 10.12 -1.79 -15.37
C SER A 353 11.07 -1.33 -16.46
N PRO A 354 12.41 -1.44 -16.26
CA PRO A 354 13.40 -1.22 -17.30
C PRO A 354 13.17 -2.05 -18.57
N THR A 355 12.44 -3.17 -18.46
CA THR A 355 12.12 -4.06 -19.59
C THR A 355 10.94 -3.57 -20.44
N THR A 356 10.17 -2.57 -19.98
CA THR A 356 9.10 -1.99 -20.79
C THR A 356 9.65 -0.97 -21.80
N PRO A 357 9.03 -0.77 -22.98
CA PRO A 357 9.60 0.05 -24.06
C PRO A 357 9.94 1.50 -23.68
N ARG A 358 9.29 2.04 -22.64
CA ARG A 358 9.54 3.40 -22.14
C ARG A 358 9.86 3.42 -20.65
N GLY A 359 10.14 2.29 -20.01
CA GLY A 359 10.31 2.19 -18.56
C GLY A 359 9.00 2.20 -17.75
N VAL A 360 7.88 2.61 -18.37
CA VAL A 360 6.52 2.53 -17.81
C VAL A 360 5.56 2.12 -18.93
N GLN A 361 4.59 1.26 -18.61
CA GLN A 361 3.51 0.86 -19.51
C GLN A 361 2.17 0.85 -18.77
N VAL A 362 1.20 1.60 -19.28
CA VAL A 362 -0.21 1.49 -18.85
C VAL A 362 -0.80 0.19 -19.39
N THR A 363 -1.38 -0.62 -18.51
CA THR A 363 -1.99 -1.91 -18.85
C THR A 363 -3.46 -1.74 -19.22
N ASP A 364 -4.18 -0.91 -18.46
CA ASP A 364 -5.62 -0.73 -18.59
C ASP A 364 -6.07 0.60 -17.94
N ILE A 365 -7.21 1.10 -18.40
CA ILE A 365 -7.86 2.31 -17.91
C ILE A 365 -9.30 1.95 -17.56
N TRP A 366 -9.75 2.41 -16.39
CA TRP A 366 -11.11 2.23 -15.90
C TRP A 366 -11.77 3.57 -15.68
N MET A 367 -12.90 3.81 -16.34
CA MET A 367 -13.76 4.95 -16.10
C MET A 367 -14.78 4.62 -15.02
N TYR A 368 -14.88 5.46 -13.99
CA TYR A 368 -15.76 5.23 -12.85
C TYR A 368 -17.05 6.03 -13.00
N HIS A 369 -18.18 5.34 -12.88
CA HIS A 369 -19.49 5.98 -12.87
C HIS A 369 -20.00 6.06 -11.44
N LYS A 370 -19.99 7.27 -10.88
CA LYS A 370 -20.41 7.50 -9.50
C LYS A 370 -21.72 8.26 -9.43
N ILE A 371 -22.56 7.90 -8.46
CA ILE A 371 -23.73 8.68 -8.08
C ILE A 371 -23.55 9.22 -6.66
N ASN A 372 -24.11 10.39 -6.40
CA ASN A 372 -24.19 10.90 -5.03
C ASN A 372 -25.40 10.24 -4.35
N THR A 373 -25.17 9.58 -3.22
CA THR A 373 -26.21 9.04 -2.33
C THR A 373 -25.94 9.57 -0.93
N ASP A 374 -26.84 10.41 -0.43
CA ASP A 374 -26.78 11.01 0.91
C ASP A 374 -25.43 11.70 1.23
N GLY A 375 -24.85 12.40 0.26
CA GLY A 375 -23.57 13.11 0.43
C GLY A 375 -22.34 12.23 0.21
N THR A 376 -22.52 10.94 -0.02
CA THR A 376 -21.43 10.00 -0.32
C THR A 376 -21.40 9.70 -1.82
N MET A 377 -20.21 9.77 -2.43
CA MET A 377 -20.03 9.35 -3.83
C MET A 377 -19.89 7.82 -3.90
N VAL A 378 -20.92 7.16 -4.40
CA VAL A 378 -20.97 5.70 -4.53
C VAL A 378 -20.62 5.32 -5.96
N ASN A 379 -19.62 4.45 -6.13
CA ASN A 379 -19.30 3.87 -7.43
C ASN A 379 -20.38 2.86 -7.84
N THR A 380 -20.98 3.06 -9.00
CA THR A 380 -22.08 2.22 -9.51
C THR A 380 -21.55 1.12 -10.43
N PHE A 381 -20.80 1.48 -11.47
CA PHE A 381 -20.15 0.56 -12.37
C PHE A 381 -18.87 1.18 -12.94
N GLN A 382 -18.02 0.33 -13.50
CA GLN A 382 -16.74 0.71 -14.10
C GLN A 382 -16.70 0.20 -15.53
N GLU A 383 -16.25 1.06 -16.44
CA GLU A 383 -16.03 0.71 -17.84
C GLU A 383 -14.53 0.65 -18.14
N MET A 384 -14.08 -0.43 -18.77
CA MET A 384 -12.71 -0.52 -19.27
C MET A 384 -12.62 0.20 -20.60
N VAL A 385 -11.67 1.12 -20.73
CA VAL A 385 -11.42 1.86 -21.97
C VAL A 385 -10.03 1.56 -22.53
N ASP A 386 -9.87 1.68 -23.85
CA ASP A 386 -8.63 1.32 -24.54
C ASP A 386 -7.50 2.34 -24.25
N PRO A 387 -6.38 1.92 -23.61
CA PRO A 387 -5.23 2.80 -23.36
C PRO A 387 -4.53 3.29 -24.64
N GLN A 388 -4.74 2.64 -25.79
CA GLN A 388 -4.18 3.06 -27.08
C GLN A 388 -5.06 4.07 -27.82
N SER A 389 -6.28 4.32 -27.32
CA SER A 389 -7.16 5.32 -27.90
C SER A 389 -6.57 6.71 -27.77
N ARG A 390 -6.55 7.47 -28.87
CA ARG A 390 -6.09 8.87 -28.89
C ARG A 390 -6.86 9.76 -27.93
N ALA A 391 -8.11 9.42 -27.63
CA ALA A 391 -8.96 10.18 -26.69
C ALA A 391 -8.38 10.20 -25.26
N TYR A 392 -7.67 9.15 -24.85
CA TYR A 392 -7.11 9.02 -23.50
C TYR A 392 -5.59 9.21 -23.44
N ALA A 393 -4.96 9.63 -24.54
CA ALA A 393 -3.51 9.77 -24.63
C ALA A 393 -2.95 10.80 -23.62
N GLU A 394 -3.72 11.82 -23.24
CA GLU A 394 -3.33 12.77 -22.18
C GLU A 394 -3.37 12.13 -20.78
N LEU A 395 -4.37 11.28 -20.49
CA LEU A 395 -4.44 10.55 -19.22
C LEU A 395 -3.27 9.58 -19.08
N VAL A 396 -2.93 8.85 -20.15
CA VAL A 396 -1.79 7.93 -20.18
C VAL A 396 -0.48 8.68 -19.91
N ARG A 397 -0.22 9.78 -20.63
CA ARG A 397 0.99 10.60 -20.41
C ARG A 397 1.06 11.15 -18.98
N TYR A 398 -0.07 11.59 -18.45
CA TYR A 398 -0.13 12.10 -17.09
C TYR A 398 0.16 11.00 -16.05
N ALA A 399 -0.46 9.82 -16.18
CA ALA A 399 -0.22 8.70 -15.27
C ALA A 399 1.23 8.18 -15.30
N GLU A 400 1.84 8.13 -16.48
CA GLU A 400 3.26 7.79 -16.62
C GLU A 400 4.17 8.83 -15.96
N GLY A 401 3.83 10.12 -16.08
CA GLY A 401 4.52 11.20 -15.39
C GLY A 401 4.40 11.08 -13.87
N VAL A 402 3.18 10.83 -13.37
CA VAL A 402 2.92 10.62 -11.94
C VAL A 402 3.71 9.43 -11.41
N CYS A 403 3.72 8.30 -12.13
CA CYS A 403 4.50 7.13 -11.76
C CYS A 403 5.96 7.48 -11.52
N ARG A 404 6.60 8.21 -12.44
CA ARG A 404 8.01 8.62 -12.29
C ARG A 404 8.23 9.63 -11.18
N ALA A 405 7.28 10.52 -10.97
CA ALA A 405 7.39 11.58 -9.96
C ALA A 405 7.42 11.02 -8.53
N VAL A 406 6.79 9.87 -8.31
CA VAL A 406 6.73 9.22 -6.99
C VAL A 406 7.78 8.11 -6.80
N GLY A 407 8.78 8.05 -7.70
CA GLY A 407 9.92 7.12 -7.65
C GLY A 407 9.59 5.76 -8.23
#